data_AF-A0A9J6FA24-F1
#
_entry.id   AF-A0A9J6FA24-F1
#
_cell.length_a   1.000
_cell.length_b   1.000
_cell.length_c   1.000
_cell.angle_alpha   90.00
_cell.angle_beta   90.00
_cell.angle_gamma   90.00
#
_symmetry.space_group_name_H-M   'P 1'
#
loop_
_entity.id
_entity.type
_entity.pdbx_description
1 polymer ?
#
loop_
_entity_poly.entity_id
_entity_poly.type
_entity_poly.pdbx_seq_one_letter_code
_entity_poly.pdbx_strand_id
1 'polypeptide(L)' 'MEDGSRRRNLVFYGVDDPVRIEMWDHSENLIQKIWKDNFGIQLKSVKSAHRIGRFTGKT' A
#
# COMPACT_ATOMS: atom_id res chain seq x y z
N MET A 1 4.20 -9.01 24.53
CA MET A 1 4.78 -9.14 23.18
C MET A 1 4.47 -7.85 22.45
N GLU A 2 5.45 -6.93 22.37
CA GLU A 2 5.24 -5.69 21.63
C GLU A 2 5.06 -6.02 20.15
N ASP A 3 4.01 -5.45 19.58
CA ASP A 3 3.47 -5.68 18.24
C ASP A 3 4.46 -5.17 17.18
N GLY A 4 5.58 -5.89 16.99
CA GLY A 4 6.61 -5.61 15.98
C GLY A 4 6.08 -5.68 14.53
N SER A 5 4.82 -6.09 14.37
CA SER A 5 4.07 -6.09 13.12
C SER A 5 3.78 -4.66 12.64
N ARG A 6 3.43 -3.72 13.53
CA ARG A 6 3.04 -2.35 13.13
C ARG A 6 4.21 -1.45 12.77
N ARG A 7 5.39 -1.65 13.39
CA ARG A 7 6.57 -0.78 13.19
C ARG A 7 7.15 -0.82 11.76
N ARG A 8 6.82 -1.86 10.98
CA ARG A 8 7.35 -2.06 9.63
C ARG A 8 6.30 -1.92 8.53
N ASN A 9 5.09 -1.49 8.89
CA ASN A 9 4.03 -1.25 7.94
C ASN A 9 3.92 0.25 7.68
N LEU A 10 3.72 0.60 6.41
CA LEU A 10 3.42 1.97 5.98
C LEU A 10 2.00 1.99 5.41
N VAL A 11 1.27 3.05 5.74
CA VAL A 11 -0.11 3.25 5.28
C VAL A 11 -0.16 4.48 4.40
N PHE A 12 -0.76 4.33 3.23
CA PHE A 12 -0.92 5.39 2.25
C PHE A 12 -2.41 5.72 2.12
N TYR A 13 -2.75 6.99 2.26
CA TYR A 13 -4.11 7.52 2.08
C TYR A 13 -4.22 8.26 0.75
N GLY A 14 -5.43 8.31 0.18
CA GLY A 14 -5.69 9.04 -1.08
C GLY A 14 -5.11 8.38 -2.33
N VAL A 15 -4.74 7.10 -2.26
CA VAL A 15 -4.27 6.34 -3.42
C VAL A 15 -5.47 5.93 -4.27
N ASP A 16 -5.54 6.41 -5.51
CA ASP A 16 -6.61 6.06 -6.45
C ASP A 16 -6.82 4.54 -6.57
N ASP A 17 -8.10 4.14 -6.71
CA ASP A 17 -8.54 2.75 -6.85
C ASP A 17 -9.16 2.52 -8.24
N PRO A 18 -8.34 2.39 -9.30
CA PRO A 18 -8.86 2.22 -10.65
C PRO A 18 -9.46 0.83 -10.90
N VAL A 19 -9.18 -0.16 -10.02
CA VAL A 19 -9.54 -1.58 -10.23
C VAL A 19 -10.26 -2.14 -9.01
N ARG A 20 -11.54 -2.49 -9.17
CA ARG A 20 -12.41 -3.02 -8.11
C ARG A 20 -11.95 -4.35 -7.50
N ILE A 21 -11.10 -5.10 -8.20
CA ILE A 21 -10.52 -6.38 -7.75
C ILE A 21 -9.00 -6.27 -7.88
N GLU A 22 -8.38 -5.59 -6.90
CA GLU A 22 -6.93 -5.46 -6.84
C GLU A 22 -6.31 -6.78 -6.35
N MET A 23 -5.40 -7.35 -7.14
CA MET A 23 -4.54 -8.45 -6.71
C MET A 23 -3.32 -7.88 -5.97
N TRP A 24 -2.67 -8.71 -5.17
CA TRP A 24 -1.49 -8.31 -4.38
C TRP A 24 -0.38 -7.72 -5.27
N ASP A 25 -0.14 -8.33 -6.43
CA ASP A 25 0.83 -7.84 -7.43
C ASP A 25 0.51 -6.41 -7.92
N HIS A 26 -0.78 -6.09 -8.11
CA HIS A 26 -1.19 -4.73 -8.49
C HIS A 26 -0.87 -3.72 -7.37
N SER A 27 -1.15 -4.07 -6.11
CA SER A 27 -0.83 -3.22 -4.96
C SER A 27 0.69 -3.00 -4.85
N GLU A 28 1.50 -4.03 -5.04
CA GLU A 28 2.95 -3.94 -4.97
C GLU A 28 3.51 -3.04 -6.08
N ASN A 29 3.06 -3.23 -7.32
CA ASN A 29 3.45 -2.41 -8.46
C ASN A 29 3.05 -0.94 -8.28
N LEU A 30 1.86 -0.69 -7.73
CA LEU A 30 1.38 0.67 -7.45
C LEU A 30 2.26 1.37 -6.41
N ILE A 31 2.59 0.69 -5.31
CA ILE A 31 3.48 1.25 -4.28
C ILE A 31 4.89 1.50 -4.87
N GLN A 32 5.46 0.55 -5.62
CA GLN A 32 6.75 0.76 -6.29
C GLN A 32 6.75 2.02 -7.17
N LYS A 33 5.67 2.22 -7.93
CA LYS A 33 5.50 3.41 -8.76
C LYS A 33 5.41 4.69 -7.92
N ILE A 34 4.61 4.72 -6.86
CA ILE A 34 4.50 5.89 -5.97
C ILE A 34 5.87 6.29 -5.42
N TRP A 35 6.65 5.32 -4.95
CA TRP A 35 7.98 5.60 -4.40
C TRP A 35 8.97 6.11 -5.44
N LYS A 36 8.94 5.52 -6.62
CA LYS A 36 9.79 5.96 -7.73
C LYS A 36 9.41 7.35 -8.20
N ASP A 37 8.13 7.63 -8.40
CA ASP A 37 7.64 8.88 -8.99
C ASP A 37 7.78 10.06 -8.02
N ASN A 38 7.59 9.84 -6.71
CA ASN A 38 7.65 10.92 -5.71
C ASN A 38 9.03 11.10 -5.06
N PHE A 39 9.80 10.02 -4.92
CA PHE A 39 11.07 10.05 -4.18
C PHE A 39 12.28 9.60 -4.99
N GLY A 40 12.10 9.08 -6.21
CA GLY A 40 13.19 8.49 -7.00
C GLY A 40 13.74 7.19 -6.41
N ILE A 41 13.00 6.54 -5.50
CA ILE A 41 13.45 5.36 -4.76
C ILE A 41 12.80 4.11 -5.34
N GLN A 42 13.61 3.08 -5.60
CA GLN A 42 13.13 1.73 -5.89
C GLN A 42 13.14 0.89 -4.60
N LEU A 43 11.97 0.37 -4.20
CA LEU A 43 11.88 -0.46 -3.00
C LEU A 43 12.50 -1.83 -3.27
N LYS A 44 13.48 -2.23 -2.44
CA LYS A 44 14.19 -3.51 -2.61
C LYS A 44 13.39 -4.73 -2.16
N SER A 45 12.57 -4.59 -1.12
CA SER A 45 11.81 -5.71 -0.55
C SER A 45 10.51 -5.19 0.04
N VAL A 46 9.40 -5.64 -0.55
CA VAL A 46 8.05 -5.48 -0.02
C VAL A 46 7.60 -6.88 0.35
N LYS A 47 7.20 -7.09 1.61
CA LYS A 47 6.72 -8.41 2.07
C LYS A 47 5.28 -8.67 1.60
N SER A 48 4.49 -7.61 1.57
CA SER A 48 3.12 -7.60 1.11
C SER A 48 2.64 -6.17 0.92
N ALA A 49 1.76 -5.96 -0.07
CA ALA A 49 0.97 -4.75 -0.20
C ALA A 49 -0.48 -5.15 -0.46
N HIS A 50 -1.41 -4.51 0.24
CA HIS A 50 -2.84 -4.72 0.07
C HIS A 50 -3.59 -3.48 0.57
N ARG A 51 -4.80 -3.29 0.06
CA ARG A 51 -5.70 -2.23 0.55
C ARG A 51 -6.20 -2.58 1.95
N ILE A 52 -6.05 -1.64 2.88
CA ILE A 52 -6.55 -1.80 4.25
C ILE A 52 -8.00 -1.31 4.34
N GLY A 53 -8.92 -2.20 3.96
CA GLY A 53 -10.34 -1.96 4.03
C GLY A 53 -10.88 -1.00 2.97
N ARG A 54 -12.21 -0.91 2.90
CA ARG A 54 -12.94 0.11 2.15
C ARG A 54 -13.31 1.18 3.15
N PHE A 55 -13.10 2.47 2.85
CA PHE A 55 -13.67 3.53 3.67
C PHE A 55 -15.20 3.41 3.57
N THR A 56 -15.81 2.68 4.51
CA THR A 56 -17.25 2.67 4.71
C THR A 56 -17.55 3.90 5.54
N GLY A 57 -17.58 5.06 4.89
CA GLY A 57 -18.17 6.25 5.48
C GLY A 57 -19.63 5.93 5.80
N LYS A 58 -19.91 5.46 7.02
CA LYS A 58 -21.25 5.55 7.58
C LYS A 58 -21.44 7.03 7.93
N THR A 59 -22.04 7.75 6.99
CA THR A 59 -22.75 9.00 7.27
C THR A 59 -24.03 8.67 8.03
#